data_AF-A0A2R6DPZ1-F1
#
_entry.id   AF-A0A2R6DPZ1-F1
#
_cell.length_a   1.000
_cell.length_b   1.000
_cell.length_c   1.000
_cell.angle_alpha   90.00
_cell.angle_beta   90.00
_cell.angle_gamma   90.00
#
_symmetry.space_group_name_H-M   'P 1'
#
loop_
_entity.id
_entity.type
_entity.pdbx_description
1 polymer ?
#
loop_
_entity_poly.entity_id
_entity_poly.type
_entity_poly.pdbx_seq_one_letter_code
_entity_poly.pdbx_strand_id
1 'polypeptide(L)'
;MTRPGTMLNGFDASVPANETPRARCPYCERPFRDEDLCALHLGESHWEACTDAEREAYEEAYDAESDALFLFQLKVVAALVFLSLGLTYTYAIVWT
;
A
#
# COMPACT_ATOMS: atom_id res chain seq x y z
N MET A 1 27.05 -2.01 -24.92
CA MET A 1 27.63 -2.39 -23.61
C MET A 1 28.16 -1.08 -23.02
N THR A 2 27.61 -0.42 -22.03
CA THR A 2 26.71 -0.77 -20.92
C THR A 2 26.11 0.56 -20.46
N ARG A 3 24.79 0.65 -20.23
CA ARG A 3 24.17 1.84 -19.63
C ARG A 3 23.77 1.46 -18.20
N PRO A 4 24.55 1.82 -17.15
CA PRO A 4 24.19 1.53 -15.77
C PRO A 4 23.18 2.60 -15.30
N GLY A 5 21.92 2.38 -15.64
CA GLY A 5 20.80 3.15 -15.12
C GLY A 5 20.22 2.44 -13.90
N THR A 6 20.91 2.49 -12.76
CA THR A 6 20.31 2.21 -11.46
C THR A 6 19.36 3.38 -11.15
N MET A 7 18.16 3.33 -11.72
CA MET A 7 17.00 3.92 -11.06
C MET A 7 16.47 2.84 -10.13
N LEU A 8 16.42 3.15 -8.84
CA LEU A 8 15.69 2.42 -7.82
C LEU A 8 14.20 2.49 -8.20
N ASN A 9 13.76 1.63 -9.13
CA ASN A 9 12.37 1.52 -9.54
C ASN A 9 11.76 0.30 -8.88
N GLY A 10 10.92 0.58 -7.88
CA GLY A 10 9.82 -0.26 -7.46
C GLY A 10 10.22 -1.48 -6.65
N PHE A 11 9.54 -1.69 -5.53
CA PHE A 11 9.45 -2.99 -4.90
C PHE A 11 9.24 -4.05 -5.98
N ASP A 12 10.20 -4.98 -6.13
CA ASP A 12 10.06 -6.12 -7.01
C ASP A 12 9.05 -7.07 -6.35
N ALA A 13 7.76 -6.73 -6.49
CA ALA A 13 6.62 -7.54 -6.08
C ALA A 13 6.43 -8.70 -7.06
N SER A 14 7.51 -9.23 -7.64
CA SER A 14 7.45 -10.45 -8.42
C SER A 14 7.17 -11.61 -7.47
N VAL A 15 6.09 -12.32 -7.77
CA VAL A 15 5.72 -13.53 -7.04
C VAL A 15 6.88 -14.53 -7.17
N PRO A 16 7.46 -15.00 -6.05
CA PRO A 16 8.48 -16.02 -6.12
C PRO A 16 7.90 -17.26 -6.82
N ALA A 17 8.65 -17.87 -7.73
CA ALA A 17 8.17 -18.95 -8.61
C ALA A 17 7.68 -20.23 -7.87
N ASN A 18 7.82 -20.27 -6.54
CA ASN A 18 7.35 -21.36 -5.68
C ASN A 18 5.93 -21.14 -5.12
N GLU A 19 5.27 -20.03 -5.45
CA GLU A 19 3.97 -19.66 -4.90
C GLU A 19 2.92 -19.66 -6.03
N THR A 20 1.86 -20.45 -5.85
CA THR A 20 0.76 -20.52 -6.81
C THR A 20 0.03 -19.17 -6.85
N PRO A 21 -0.03 -18.50 -8.01
CA PRO A 21 -0.76 -17.24 -8.15
C PRO A 21 -2.24 -17.46 -7.85
N ARG A 22 -2.83 -16.65 -6.97
CA ARG A 22 -4.29 -16.68 -6.74
C ARG A 22 -5.06 -15.98 -7.85
N ALA A 23 -4.51 -14.88 -8.37
CA ALA A 23 -5.17 -14.06 -9.37
C ALA A 23 -4.24 -13.78 -10.57
N ARG A 24 -4.83 -13.60 -11.74
CA ARG A 24 -4.11 -13.26 -12.96
C ARG A 24 -4.89 -12.17 -13.70
N CYS A 25 -4.19 -11.11 -14.10
CA CYS A 25 -4.81 -10.02 -14.86
C CYS A 25 -5.37 -10.56 -16.19
N PRO A 26 -6.65 -10.30 -16.55
CA PRO A 26 -7.24 -10.76 -17.81
C PRO A 26 -6.60 -10.12 -19.06
N TYR A 27 -6.08 -8.90 -18.94
CA TYR A 27 -5.56 -8.10 -20.06
C TYR A 27 -4.04 -8.24 -20.26
N CYS A 28 -3.33 -8.50 -19.18
CA CYS A 28 -1.88 -8.50 -19.10
C CYS A 28 -1.28 -9.88 -18.78
N GLU A 29 -2.12 -10.86 -18.42
CA GLU A 29 -1.76 -12.22 -17.97
C GLU A 29 -0.71 -12.30 -16.84
N ARG A 30 -0.42 -11.16 -16.20
CA ARG A 30 0.57 -11.07 -15.14
C ARG A 30 0.03 -11.77 -13.89
N PRO A 31 0.79 -12.70 -13.28
CA PRO A 31 0.38 -13.39 -12.07
C PRO A 31 0.55 -12.47 -10.86
N PHE A 32 -0.50 -12.38 -10.03
CA PHE A 32 -0.51 -11.64 -8.77
C PHE A 32 -0.67 -12.60 -7.59
N ARG A 33 -0.15 -12.20 -6.41
CA ARG A 33 -0.26 -12.99 -5.18
C ARG A 33 -1.67 -12.92 -4.57
N ASP A 34 -2.37 -11.82 -4.83
CA ASP A 34 -3.69 -11.54 -4.28
C ASP A 34 -4.63 -10.97 -5.36
N GLU A 35 -5.92 -11.14 -5.13
CA GLU A 35 -7.01 -10.61 -5.98
C GLU A 35 -7.05 -9.08 -5.89
N ASP A 36 -6.82 -8.52 -4.70
CA ASP A 36 -6.78 -7.07 -4.44
C ASP A 36 -5.66 -6.37 -5.23
N LEU A 37 -4.48 -6.98 -5.29
CA LEU A 37 -3.34 -6.48 -6.08
C LEU A 37 -3.64 -6.51 -7.59
N CYS A 38 -4.41 -7.50 -8.04
CA CYS A 38 -4.84 -7.59 -9.43
C CYS A 38 -5.88 -6.50 -9.74
N ALA A 39 -6.81 -6.22 -8.82
CA ALA A 39 -7.79 -5.14 -8.93
C ALA A 39 -7.12 -3.76 -8.95
N LEU A 40 -6.16 -3.53 -8.05
CA LEU A 40 -5.36 -2.30 -8.00
C LEU A 40 -4.63 -2.04 -9.32
N HIS A 41 -3.99 -3.08 -9.87
CA HIS A 41 -3.29 -3.01 -11.15
C HIS A 41 -4.24 -2.74 -12.33
N LEU A 42 -5.41 -3.35 -12.31
CA LEU A 42 -6.43 -3.18 -13.35
C LEU A 42 -6.94 -1.72 -13.38
N GLY A 43 -7.20 -1.13 -12.21
CA GLY A 43 -7.57 0.27 -12.08
C GLY A 43 -6.47 1.24 -12.54
N GLU A 44 -5.20 1.00 -12.20
CA GLU A 44 -4.09 1.88 -12.60
C GLU A 44 -3.69 1.75 -14.08
N SER A 45 -3.65 0.54 -14.63
CA SER A 45 -3.07 0.27 -15.95
C SER A 45 -4.11 0.07 -17.07
N HIS A 46 -5.35 -0.26 -16.71
CA HIS A 46 -6.42 -0.62 -17.67
C HIS A 46 -7.73 0.14 -17.40
N TRP A 47 -7.65 1.36 -16.88
CA TRP A 47 -8.81 2.21 -16.57
C TRP A 47 -9.84 2.32 -17.70
N GLU A 48 -9.39 2.42 -18.96
CA GLU A 48 -10.28 2.57 -20.12
C GLU A 48 -11.00 1.29 -20.55
N ALA A 49 -10.53 0.11 -20.12
CA ALA A 49 -11.13 -1.19 -20.42
C ALA A 49 -11.86 -1.82 -19.22
N CYS A 50 -11.86 -1.14 -18.08
CA CYS A 50 -12.39 -1.63 -16.82
C CYS A 50 -13.93 -1.57 -16.81
N THR A 51 -14.58 -2.68 -16.45
CA THR A 51 -16.03 -2.74 -16.24
C THR A 51 -16.41 -2.12 -14.90
N ASP A 52 -17.69 -1.74 -14.72
CA ASP A 52 -18.15 -1.12 -13.47
C ASP A 52 -17.92 -2.03 -12.23
N ALA A 53 -18.04 -3.36 -12.39
CA ALA A 53 -17.77 -4.33 -11.33
C ALA A 53 -16.27 -4.42 -10.98
N GLU A 54 -15.39 -4.29 -11.97
CA GLU A 54 -13.94 -4.25 -11.75
C GLU A 54 -13.50 -2.94 -11.10
N ARG A 55 -14.22 -1.83 -11.34
CA ARG A 55 -13.99 -0.55 -10.67
C ARG A 55 -14.41 -0.58 -9.20
N GLU A 56 -15.52 -1.23 -8.88
CA GLU A 56 -15.97 -1.42 -7.48
C GLU A 56 -14.96 -2.28 -6.70
N ALA A 57 -14.45 -3.36 -7.30
CA ALA A 57 -13.40 -4.18 -6.70
C ALA A 57 -12.09 -3.41 -6.49
N TYR A 58 -11.75 -2.47 -7.38
CA TYR A 58 -10.62 -1.56 -7.21
C TYR A 58 -10.84 -0.62 -6.02
N GLU A 59 -12.01 0.00 -5.91
CA GLU A 59 -12.32 0.95 -4.83
C GLU A 59 -12.29 0.26 -3.46
N GLU A 60 -12.83 -0.97 -3.35
CA GLU A 60 -12.80 -1.75 -2.11
C GLU A 60 -11.38 -2.12 -1.69
N ALA A 61 -10.56 -2.60 -2.63
CA ALA A 61 -9.15 -2.92 -2.37
C ALA A 61 -8.35 -1.67 -1.96
N TYR A 62 -8.59 -0.55 -2.65
CA TYR A 62 -7.93 0.72 -2.37
C TYR A 62 -8.30 1.26 -0.98
N ASP A 63 -9.58 1.22 -0.61
CA ASP A 63 -10.05 1.67 0.70
C ASP A 63 -9.50 0.79 1.82
N ALA A 64 -9.43 -0.54 1.62
CA ALA A 64 -8.86 -1.46 2.60
C ALA A 64 -7.36 -1.21 2.85
N GLU A 65 -6.58 -0.99 1.80
CA GLU A 65 -5.15 -0.63 1.93
C GLU A 65 -4.96 0.75 2.58
N SER A 66 -5.77 1.72 2.17
CA SER A 66 -5.75 3.09 2.68
C SER A 66 -6.07 3.15 4.18
N ASP A 67 -7.08 2.40 4.64
CA ASP A 67 -7.45 2.33 6.05
C ASP A 67 -6.33 1.76 6.92
N ALA A 68 -5.64 0.72 6.44
CA ALA A 68 -4.50 0.14 7.15
C ALA A 68 -3.35 1.15 7.29
N LEU A 69 -3.04 1.88 6.22
CA LEU A 69 -2.03 2.94 6.21
C LEU A 69 -2.42 4.10 7.14
N PHE A 70 -3.67 4.55 7.07
CA PHE A 70 -4.20 5.63 7.89
C PHE A 70 -4.14 5.27 9.38
N LEU A 71 -4.54 4.05 9.75
CA LEU A 71 -4.45 3.57 11.13
C LEU A 71 -3.01 3.52 11.64
N PHE A 72 -2.05 3.13 10.80
CA PHE A 72 -0.64 3.16 11.17
C PHE A 72 -0.17 4.60 11.41
N GLN A 73 -0.47 5.52 10.49
CA GLN A 73 -0.14 6.94 10.64
C GLN A 73 -0.77 7.53 11.91
N LEU A 74 -2.05 7.22 12.17
CA LEU A 74 -2.78 7.64 13.37
C LEU A 74 -2.08 7.14 14.65
N LYS A 75 -1.66 5.88 14.68
CA LYS A 75 -0.93 5.31 15.83
C LYS A 75 0.40 6.03 16.07
N VAL A 76 1.16 6.32 15.01
CA VAL A 76 2.44 7.04 15.13
C VAL A 76 2.23 8.45 15.64
N VAL A 77 1.29 9.21 15.06
CA VAL A 77 0.97 10.57 15.50
C VAL A 77 0.48 10.57 16.94
N ALA A 78 -0.43 9.65 17.31
CA ALA A 78 -0.91 9.53 18.68
C ALA A 78 0.25 9.24 19.65
N ALA A 79 1.15 8.31 19.32
CA ALA A 79 2.31 8.00 20.14
C ALA A 79 3.22 9.22 20.34
N LEU A 80 3.50 10.00 19.27
CA LEU A 80 4.29 11.22 19.35
C LEU A 80 3.62 12.30 20.21
N VAL A 81 2.31 12.47 20.09
CA VAL A 81 1.53 13.41 20.91
C VAL A 81 1.59 13.01 22.38
N PHE A 82 1.33 11.74 22.71
CA PHE A 82 1.39 11.26 24.10
C PHE A 82 2.79 11.40 24.70
N LEU A 83 3.84 11.09 23.95
CA LEU A 83 5.22 11.25 24.40
C LEU A 83 5.54 12.72 24.66
N SER A 84 5.17 13.61 23.73
CA SER A 84 5.41 15.05 23.84
C SER A 84 4.67 15.66 25.03
N LEU A 85 3.38 15.33 25.19
CA LEU A 85 2.58 15.77 26.32
C LEU A 85 3.15 15.24 27.63
N GLY A 86 3.46 13.95 27.71
CA GLY A 86 4.05 13.33 28.90
C GLY A 86 5.34 14.02 29.33
N LEU A 87 6.26 14.26 28.38
CA LEU A 87 7.50 14.99 28.64
C LEU A 87 7.23 16.43 29.10
N THR A 88 6.34 17.13 28.41
CA THR A 88 5.98 18.52 28.71
C THR A 88 5.38 18.66 30.11
N TYR A 89 4.42 17.79 30.46
CA TYR A 89 3.79 17.78 31.78
C TYR A 89 4.77 17.39 32.88
N THR A 90 5.62 16.38 32.64
CA THR A 90 6.65 15.99 33.61
C THR A 90 7.60 17.15 33.88
N TYR A 91 8.04 17.85 32.83
CA TYR A 91 8.87 19.04 32.97
C TYR A 91 8.14 20.16 33.71
N ALA A 92 6.88 20.43 33.38
CA ALA A 92 6.09 21.46 34.05
C ALA A 92 5.89 21.17 35.55
N ILE A 93 5.68 19.91 35.92
CA ILE A 93 5.55 19.47 37.32
C ILE A 93 6.89 19.52 38.05
N VAL A 94 8.00 19.16 37.40
CA VAL A 94 9.33 19.21 38.03
C VAL A 94 9.81 20.65 38.20
N TRP A 95 9.49 21.51 37.25
CA TRP A 95 9.90 22.92 37.25
C TRP A 95 9.06 23.78 38.21
N THR A 96 7.85 23.35 38.58
CA THR A 96 7.00 24.06 39.54
C THR A 96 7.39 23.77 40.99
#